data_AF-A0A0C4WPS6-F1
#
_entry.id   AF-A0A0C4WPS6-F1
#
_cell.length_a   1.000
_cell.length_b   1.000
_cell.length_c   1.000
_cell.angle_alpha   90.00
_cell.angle_beta   90.00
_cell.angle_gamma   90.00
#
_symmetry.space_group_name_H-M   'P 1'
#
loop_
_entity.id
_entity.type
_entity.pdbx_description
1 polymer ?
#
loop_
_entity_poly.entity_id
_entity_poly.type
_entity_poly.pdbx_seq_one_letter_code
_entity_poly.pdbx_strand_id
1 'polypeptide(L)' 'MQVIVQPIAKPQGHWMVRLGALAVPFRNEREARQFASRLESRLQAPHPWPGSRAAEGAAQGFRVSS' A
#
# COMPACT_ATOMS: atom_id res chain seq x y z
N MET A 1 -12.14 -2.38 -1.87
CA MET A 1 -11.06 -2.05 -2.82
C MET A 1 -10.10 -3.24 -2.83
N GLN A 2 -9.75 -3.83 -3.98
CA GLN A 2 -8.92 -5.04 -4.06
C GLN A 2 -7.50 -4.72 -4.53
N VAL A 3 -6.50 -5.31 -3.88
CA VAL A 3 -5.09 -5.25 -4.28
C VAL A 3 -4.76 -6.55 -5.04
N ILE A 4 -4.26 -6.44 -6.26
CA ILE A 4 -3.92 -7.59 -7.11
C ILE A 4 -2.42 -7.58 -7.37
N VAL A 5 -1.73 -8.68 -7.08
CA VAL A 5 -0.31 -8.87 -7.41
C VAL A 5 -0.21 -9.88 -8.54
N GLN A 6 0.39 -9.48 -9.67
CA GLN A 6 0.49 -10.33 -10.85
C GLN A 6 1.84 -10.18 -11.56
N PRO A 7 2.37 -11.25 -12.17
CA PRO A 7 3.52 -11.15 -13.05
C PRO A 7 3.13 -10.41 -14.35
N ILE A 8 4.08 -9.71 -14.95
CA ILE A 8 3.92 -9.10 -16.27
C ILE A 8 4.92 -9.69 -17.25
N ALA A 9 4.47 -9.92 -18.49
CA ALA A 9 5.27 -10.60 -19.51
C ALA A 9 6.44 -9.73 -20.02
N LYS A 10 6.33 -8.39 -19.92
CA LYS A 10 7.35 -7.44 -20.40
C LYS A 10 7.48 -6.26 -19.43
N PRO A 11 8.69 -5.95 -18.94
CA PRO A 11 9.93 -6.70 -19.11
C PRO A 11 9.86 -8.06 -18.40
N GLN A 12 10.57 -9.06 -18.92
CA GLN A 12 10.50 -10.44 -18.44
C GLN A 12 10.96 -10.52 -16.98
N GLY A 13 10.16 -11.14 -16.11
CA GLY A 13 10.46 -11.25 -14.67
C GLY A 13 9.97 -10.07 -13.81
N HIS A 14 9.26 -9.10 -14.38
CA HIS A 14 8.67 -8.01 -13.63
C HIS A 14 7.31 -8.38 -13.03
N TRP A 15 6.96 -7.65 -11.98
CA TRP A 15 5.74 -7.81 -11.21
C TRP A 15 4.94 -6.51 -11.20
N MET A 16 3.64 -6.61 -11.02
CA MET A 16 2.76 -5.45 -10.96
C MET A 16 1.79 -5.60 -9.80
N VAL A 17 1.66 -4.54 -9.01
CA VAL A 17 0.61 -4.38 -8.00
C VAL A 17 -0.45 -3.44 -8.55
N ARG A 18 -1.71 -3.87 -8.56
CA ARG A 18 -2.84 -3.08 -9.04
C ARG A 18 -3.81 -2.76 -7.91
N LEU A 19 -4.28 -1.52 -7.88
CA LEU A 19 -5.34 -1.02 -7.01
C LEU A 19 -6.33 -0.20 -7.85
N GLY A 20 -7.38 -0.86 -8.36
CA GLY A 20 -8.28 -0.24 -9.34
C GLY A 20 -7.52 0.17 -10.61
N ALA A 21 -7.54 1.47 -10.93
CA ALA A 21 -6.81 2.03 -12.08
C ALA A 21 -5.30 2.25 -11.81
N LEU A 22 -4.87 2.23 -10.55
CA LEU A 22 -3.46 2.38 -10.20
C LEU A 22 -2.70 1.08 -10.51
N ALA A 23 -1.57 1.20 -11.20
CA ALA A 23 -0.66 0.09 -11.49
C ALA A 23 0.77 0.49 -11.13
N VAL A 24 1.40 -0.27 -10.24
CA VAL A 24 2.77 -0.01 -9.76
C VAL A 24 3.67 -1.18 -10.16
N PRO A 25 4.67 -0.96 -11.02
CA PRO A 25 5.60 -2.01 -11.46
C PRO A 25 6.71 -2.26 -10.43
N PHE A 26 7.15 -3.52 -10.33
CA PHE A 26 8.23 -4.00 -9.47
C PHE A 26 9.17 -4.91 -10.25
N ARG A 27 10.42 -4.99 -9.81
CA ARG A 27 11.45 -5.83 -10.45
C ARG A 27 11.42 -7.29 -10.00
N ASN A 28 10.79 -7.57 -8.86
CA ASN A 28 10.64 -8.93 -8.34
C ASN A 28 9.35 -9.08 -7.51
N GLU A 29 9.01 -10.34 -7.27
CA GLU A 29 7.79 -10.74 -6.59
C GLU A 29 7.78 -10.35 -5.10
N ARG A 30 8.95 -10.44 -4.44
CA ARG A 30 9.06 -10.19 -3.00
C ARG A 30 8.73 -8.74 -2.67
N GLU A 31 9.30 -7.80 -3.41
CA GLU A 31 9.02 -6.38 -3.26
C GLU A 31 7.55 -6.06 -3.56
N ALA A 32 6.99 -6.65 -4.64
CA ALA A 32 5.59 -6.46 -5.01
C ALA A 32 4.64 -6.92 -3.88
N ARG A 33 4.90 -8.10 -3.28
CA ARG A 33 4.10 -8.59 -2.15
C ARG A 33 4.25 -7.77 -0.88
N GLN A 34 5.47 -7.33 -0.54
CA GLN A 34 5.69 -6.45 0.61
C GLN A 34 5.00 -5.09 0.44
N PHE A 35 4.96 -4.58 -0.78
CA PHE A 35 4.20 -3.37 -1.09
C PHE A 35 2.68 -3.61 -0.96
N ALA A 36 2.18 -4.69 -1.55
CA ALA A 36 0.76 -5.06 -1.46
C ALA A 36 0.30 -5.21 0.00
N SER A 37 1.03 -5.95 0.84
CA SER A 37 0.69 -6.15 2.25
C SER A 37 0.63 -4.82 3.03
N ARG A 38 1.58 -3.91 2.81
CA ARG A 38 1.54 -2.56 3.41
C ARG A 38 0.35 -1.75 2.92
N LEU A 39 0.03 -1.85 1.63
CA LEU A 39 -1.10 -1.15 1.02
C LEU A 39 -2.43 -1.66 1.59
N GLU A 40 -2.60 -2.97 1.70
CA GLU A 40 -3.77 -3.61 2.32
C GLU A 40 -3.91 -3.23 3.80
N SER A 41 -2.82 -3.24 4.56
CA SER A 41 -2.83 -2.80 5.97
C SER A 41 -3.28 -1.35 6.11
N ARG A 42 -2.85 -0.45 5.21
CA ARG A 42 -3.31 0.95 5.18
C ARG A 42 -4.77 1.07 4.74
N LEU A 43 -5.22 0.22 3.81
CA LEU A 43 -6.62 0.20 3.36
C LEU A 43 -7.58 -0.24 4.48
N GLN A 44 -7.13 -1.17 5.32
CA GLN A 44 -7.90 -1.72 6.45
C GLN A 44 -7.72 -0.93 7.74
N ALA A 45 -6.78 0.01 7.79
CA ALA A 45 -6.51 0.75 9.01
C ALA A 45 -7.76 1.55 9.43
N PRO A 46 -8.09 1.55 10.73
CA PRO A 46 -9.28 2.24 11.25
C PRO A 46 -9.13 3.77 11.27
N HIS A 47 -7.95 4.28 10.93
CA HIS A 47 -7.74 5.73 10.81
C HIS A 47 -8.25 6.19 9.44
N PRO A 48 -8.82 7.40 9.36
CA PRO A 48 -9.23 7.96 8.09
C PRO A 48 -8.05 8.14 7.16
N TRP A 49 -8.40 8.26 5.89
CA TRP A 49 -7.47 8.59 4.85
C TRP A 49 -7.00 10.05 5.01
N PRO A 50 -5.71 10.34 4.79
CA PRO A 50 -5.24 11.72 4.74
C PRO A 50 -5.96 12.44 3.59
N GLY A 51 -6.91 13.30 3.94
CA GLY A 51 -7.83 13.98 3.00
C GLY A 51 -9.32 13.82 3.36
N SER A 52 -9.67 12.75 4.07
CA SER A 52 -10.97 12.61 4.73
C SER A 52 -10.85 13.33 6.07
N ARG A 53 -11.53 14.48 6.25
CA ARG A 53 -11.70 15.17 7.55
C ARG A 53 -12.52 14.30 8.52
N ALA A 54 -11.95 13.18 8.94
CA ALA A 54 -12.53 12.22 9.88
C ALA A 54 -11.44 11.59 10.77
N ALA A 55 -10.40 12.34 11.13
CA ALA A 55 -9.56 12.10 12.31
C ALA A 55 -9.15 13.44 12.86
N GLU A 56 -10.13 14.12 13.44
CA GLU A 56 -9.84 14.65 14.75
C GLU A 56 -10.15 13.55 15.76
N GLY A 57 -9.14 13.18 16.55
CA GLY A 57 -9.38 12.57 17.85
C GLY A 57 -9.19 11.06 18.00
N ALA A 58 -8.13 10.45 17.46
CA ALA A 58 -7.64 9.19 18.04
C ALA A 58 -6.15 8.94 17.75
N ALA A 59 -5.39 8.75 18.84
CA ALA A 59 -3.99 8.29 18.91
C ALA A 59 -2.91 9.32 18.53
N GLN A 60 -2.46 10.16 19.46
CA GLN A 60 -1.46 9.89 20.52
C GLN A 60 -0.01 9.95 20.02
N GLY A 61 0.78 10.69 20.80
CA GLY A 61 2.12 11.13 20.45
C GLY A 61 3.10 10.00 20.24
N PHE A 62 3.92 10.15 19.20
CA PHE A 62 5.27 9.62 19.19
C PHE A 62 6.21 10.77 19.52
N ARG A 63 6.54 10.92 20.80
CA ARG A 63 7.65 11.77 21.23
C ARG A 63 8.92 10.93 21.03
N VAL A 64 9.76 11.29 20.07
CA VAL A 64 11.15 10.83 20.07
C VAL A 64 11.91 11.79 20.99
N SER A 65 12.35 11.30 22.13
CA SER A 65 13.26 12.03 23.01
C SER A 65 14.67 11.94 22.43
N SER A 66 15.34 13.09 22.28
CA SER A 66 16.80 13.18 22.18
C SER A 66 17.43 13.22 23.56
#